data_AF-A0AA38Q038-F1
#
_entry.id   AF-A0AA38Q038-F1
#
_cell.length_a   1.000
_cell.length_b   1.000
_cell.length_c   1.000
_cell.angle_alpha   90.00
_cell.angle_beta   90.00
_cell.angle_gamma   90.00
#
_symmetry.space_group_name_H-M   'P 1'
#
loop_
_entity.id
_entity.type
_entity.pdbx_description
1 polymer ?
#
loop_
_entity_poly.entity_id
_entity_poly.type
_entity_poly.pdbx_seq_one_letter_code
_entity_poly.pdbx_strand_id
1 'polypeptide(L)'
;MLKKAFIRHSSSSLPSKPSLLTALHRITNLLPRVLAKYSFVNVVVPPPLEPLDQPPPPARITFFGTSKWAGTEQLVTALLEQPFLPDDSLSKAVRNRWNARQDKKITIAYGKQIQWQGSTLYIPSSFLQQFPFSVEIDEYSAEQNPDPHPFDSKHENLPAEAWFNSDVPVVLCNPVTDHLPSLPLKHPNAIRVLTSSTPIRDNYPPRTLFIDPLRALAGLSALRENSNSQVNVQRYQDNFVGSRLPSLTSHIKHSLASPVTLDLLRMRRLTTQFTAVCDAISGSLKEAEIEVEENLSKISELREEYEQDLNKLPRMILGIYDASVPDSKQHSLVATALAESERQIRTQIDRFTWRKMFSHIDEINVIVNRIVDEAWCKELEYHLIAQAARLGQTQHHYTRSAFDLFTPSSPFDSPVLHNTLKQISSAPSYKLEPSALTLPIYSRKSQIAGYPTVRLHLAAHRSALGTTFSVFTGMWIGWAGWVGWLTGTGEGLLGLVAIDATTSIGLGMLIAVAGIRWGVGKWERAKKIWWGDWYRVGEGLERDLSTTLDRALKEQVTILSRTACESLSEIAAKTTWDIEQYKDELKSIQSDLEKSKSE
;
A
#
# COMPACT_ATOMS: atom_id res chain seq x y z
N MET A 1 55.82 17.93 -34.30
CA MET A 1 55.52 17.40 -32.95
C MET A 1 54.02 17.08 -32.84
N LEU A 2 53.56 15.99 -33.45
CA LEU A 2 52.17 15.52 -33.36
C LEU A 2 52.19 14.15 -32.67
N LYS A 3 51.63 14.10 -31.46
CA LYS A 3 51.47 12.89 -30.64
C LYS A 3 50.63 11.87 -31.41
N LYS A 4 51.26 10.77 -31.86
CA LYS A 4 50.57 9.51 -32.15
C LYS A 4 49.92 9.02 -30.85
N ALA A 5 48.65 9.33 -30.66
CA ALA A 5 47.82 8.66 -29.67
C ALA A 5 47.66 7.21 -30.11
N PHE A 6 48.51 6.34 -29.57
CA PHE A 6 48.39 4.90 -29.72
C PHE A 6 47.10 4.49 -29.00
N ILE A 7 46.02 4.29 -29.75
CA ILE A 7 44.81 3.63 -29.26
C ILE A 7 45.26 2.21 -28.93
N ARG A 8 45.65 1.97 -27.67
CA ARG A 8 45.72 0.62 -27.12
C ARG A 8 44.29 0.08 -27.20
N HIS A 9 44.01 -0.70 -28.23
CA HIS A 9 42.89 -1.63 -28.18
C HIS A 9 43.15 -2.53 -26.98
N SER A 10 42.43 -2.26 -25.88
CA SER A 10 42.33 -3.18 -24.76
C SER A 10 41.76 -4.47 -25.34
N SER A 11 42.62 -5.44 -25.62
CA SER A 11 42.22 -6.81 -25.84
C SER A 11 41.64 -7.28 -24.51
N SER A 12 40.32 -7.10 -24.35
CA SER A 12 39.58 -7.64 -23.23
C SER A 12 39.78 -9.15 -23.25
N SER A 13 40.55 -9.67 -22.31
CA SER A 13 40.64 -11.11 -22.06
C SER A 13 39.23 -11.64 -21.85
N LEU A 14 38.92 -12.75 -22.52
CA LEU A 14 37.63 -13.39 -22.37
C LEU A 14 37.62 -14.22 -21.09
N PRO A 15 36.49 -14.23 -20.37
CA PRO A 15 36.40 -14.96 -19.12
C PRO A 15 36.63 -16.45 -19.32
N SER A 16 37.31 -17.08 -18.38
CA SER A 16 37.50 -18.53 -18.40
C SER A 16 36.13 -19.24 -18.38
N LYS A 17 35.98 -20.28 -19.23
CA LYS A 17 34.75 -21.09 -19.34
C LYS A 17 34.20 -21.56 -17.97
N PRO A 18 35.00 -22.09 -17.02
CA PRO A 18 34.45 -22.54 -15.73
C PRO A 18 33.91 -21.40 -14.86
N SER A 19 34.56 -20.23 -14.87
CA SER A 19 34.09 -19.07 -14.12
C SER A 19 32.76 -18.55 -14.65
N LEU A 20 32.60 -18.48 -15.98
CA LEU A 20 31.34 -18.08 -16.62
C LEU A 20 30.21 -19.06 -16.26
N LEU A 21 30.45 -20.37 -16.34
CA LEU A 21 29.45 -21.39 -15.97
C LEU A 21 29.02 -21.29 -14.51
N THR A 22 29.97 -21.03 -13.61
CA THR A 22 29.70 -20.88 -12.18
C THR A 22 28.85 -19.63 -11.92
N ALA A 23 29.23 -18.49 -12.51
CA ALA A 23 28.48 -17.25 -12.40
C ALA A 23 27.07 -17.42 -12.94
N LEU A 24 26.95 -18.08 -14.07
CA LEU A 24 25.68 -18.34 -14.73
C LEU A 24 24.76 -19.20 -13.86
N HIS A 25 25.29 -20.30 -13.31
CA HIS A 25 24.52 -21.16 -12.41
C HIS A 25 24.01 -20.39 -11.18
N ARG A 26 24.84 -19.49 -10.62
CA ARG A 26 24.43 -18.61 -9.52
C ARG A 26 23.29 -17.67 -9.94
N ILE A 27 23.34 -17.07 -11.13
CA ILE A 27 22.24 -16.26 -11.66
C ILE A 27 20.98 -17.08 -11.89
N THR A 28 21.10 -18.26 -12.48
CA THR A 28 19.94 -19.14 -12.73
C THR A 28 19.25 -19.56 -11.43
N ASN A 29 19.99 -19.63 -10.32
CA ASN A 29 19.42 -19.88 -8.98
C ASN A 29 18.87 -18.62 -8.31
N LEU A 30 19.49 -17.45 -8.54
CA LEU A 30 19.03 -16.17 -8.00
C LEU A 30 17.73 -15.72 -8.67
N LEU A 31 17.65 -15.86 -10.00
CA LEU A 31 16.55 -15.32 -10.80
C LEU A 31 15.17 -15.80 -10.31
N PRO A 32 14.88 -17.11 -10.14
CA PRO A 32 13.59 -17.56 -9.63
C PRO A 32 13.25 -17.01 -8.24
N ARG A 33 14.25 -16.81 -7.36
CA ARG A 33 14.04 -16.27 -6.00
C ARG A 33 13.60 -14.81 -6.03
N VAL A 34 14.15 -14.03 -6.95
CA VAL A 34 13.74 -12.65 -7.17
C VAL A 34 12.39 -12.63 -7.89
N LEU A 35 12.24 -13.41 -8.98
CA LEU A 35 11.02 -13.51 -9.78
C LEU A 35 9.77 -13.94 -8.99
N ALA A 36 9.93 -14.82 -8.00
CA ALA A 36 8.82 -15.29 -7.19
C ALA A 36 8.30 -14.24 -6.20
N LYS A 37 9.11 -13.24 -5.83
CA LYS A 37 8.78 -12.25 -4.79
C LYS A 37 8.34 -10.91 -5.36
N TYR A 38 8.94 -10.48 -6.46
CA TYR A 38 8.67 -9.18 -7.06
C TYR A 38 7.99 -9.45 -8.40
N SER A 39 6.80 -8.91 -8.65
CA SER A 39 6.06 -9.18 -9.88
C SER A 39 6.78 -8.56 -11.09
N PHE A 40 7.43 -9.39 -11.89
CA PHE A 40 8.10 -8.94 -13.11
C PHE A 40 7.12 -8.90 -14.26
N VAL A 41 6.59 -7.72 -14.56
CA VAL A 41 5.76 -7.57 -15.76
C VAL A 41 6.62 -7.64 -17.03
N ASN A 42 7.93 -7.33 -16.98
CA ASN A 42 8.71 -7.07 -18.18
C ASN A 42 10.13 -7.67 -18.27
N VAL A 43 10.56 -8.52 -17.33
CA VAL A 43 11.91 -9.10 -17.44
C VAL A 43 11.89 -10.32 -18.34
N VAL A 44 12.49 -10.15 -19.52
CA VAL A 44 12.67 -11.25 -20.45
C VAL A 44 13.73 -12.18 -19.93
N VAL A 45 13.27 -13.33 -19.44
CA VAL A 45 14.14 -14.45 -19.06
C VAL A 45 14.86 -14.90 -20.33
N PRO A 46 16.20 -14.86 -20.38
CA PRO A 46 16.92 -15.40 -21.51
C PRO A 46 16.60 -16.88 -21.64
N PRO A 47 16.60 -17.42 -22.87
CA PRO A 47 16.32 -18.81 -23.10
C PRO A 47 17.32 -19.71 -22.34
N PRO A 48 16.91 -20.93 -21.99
CA PRO A 48 17.79 -21.89 -21.35
C PRO A 48 19.02 -22.12 -22.21
N LEU A 49 20.16 -22.21 -21.55
CA LEU A 49 21.44 -22.21 -22.25
C LEU A 49 21.64 -23.52 -22.99
N GLU A 50 21.98 -23.40 -24.27
CA GLU A 50 22.38 -24.56 -25.06
C GLU A 50 23.62 -25.22 -24.41
N PRO A 51 23.62 -26.55 -24.22
CA PRO A 51 24.73 -27.26 -23.58
C PRO A 51 26.03 -27.06 -24.36
N LEU A 52 27.14 -26.93 -23.65
CA LEU A 52 28.45 -26.64 -24.24
C LEU A 52 29.09 -27.82 -24.98
N ASP A 53 28.53 -29.02 -24.85
CA ASP A 53 29.05 -30.25 -25.45
C ASP A 53 28.51 -30.50 -26.87
N GLN A 54 27.52 -29.71 -27.30
CA GLN A 54 27.02 -29.75 -28.68
C GLN A 54 27.97 -29.01 -29.62
N PRO A 55 28.10 -29.46 -30.89
CA PRO A 55 28.89 -28.73 -31.89
C PRO A 55 28.43 -27.27 -31.93
N PRO A 56 29.35 -26.31 -32.09
CA PRO A 56 29.02 -24.90 -31.99
C PRO A 56 27.92 -24.60 -33.02
N PRO A 57 26.80 -23.98 -32.57
CA PRO A 57 25.74 -23.63 -33.49
C PRO A 57 26.29 -22.64 -34.53
N PRO A 58 25.66 -22.59 -35.72
CA PRO A 58 25.98 -21.55 -36.69
C PRO A 58 25.81 -20.16 -36.07
N ALA A 59 26.62 -19.21 -36.54
CA ALA A 59 26.50 -17.84 -36.07
C ALA A 59 25.17 -17.25 -36.55
N ARG A 60 24.46 -16.56 -35.66
CA ARG A 60 23.11 -16.05 -35.92
C ARG A 60 23.13 -14.55 -36.14
N ILE A 61 22.69 -14.11 -37.32
CA ILE A 61 22.42 -12.71 -37.62
C ILE A 61 20.92 -12.52 -37.52
N THR A 62 20.47 -11.64 -36.64
CA THR A 62 19.03 -11.48 -36.39
C THR A 62 18.55 -10.14 -36.89
N PHE A 63 17.56 -10.13 -37.78
CA PHE A 63 16.94 -8.92 -38.31
C PHE A 63 15.56 -8.72 -37.71
N PHE A 64 15.32 -7.52 -37.21
CA PHE A 64 14.06 -7.13 -36.61
C PHE A 64 13.72 -5.70 -36.98
N GLY A 65 12.49 -5.49 -37.43
CA GLY A 65 11.94 -4.15 -37.66
C GLY A 65 11.21 -3.64 -36.44
N THR A 66 11.41 -2.37 -36.09
CA THR A 66 10.61 -1.69 -35.06
C THR A 66 9.16 -1.48 -35.48
N SER A 67 8.88 -1.52 -36.80
CA SER A 67 7.54 -1.51 -37.36
C SER A 67 7.48 -2.26 -38.68
N LYS A 68 6.26 -2.48 -39.20
CA LYS A 68 6.04 -3.05 -40.55
C LYS A 68 6.65 -2.21 -41.67
N TRP A 69 6.88 -0.92 -41.43
CA TRP A 69 7.46 0.00 -42.41
C TRP A 69 8.98 0.08 -42.35
N ALA A 70 9.61 -0.63 -41.41
CA ALA A 70 11.07 -0.67 -41.25
C ALA A 70 11.77 -1.43 -42.38
N GLY A 71 11.06 -2.04 -43.32
CA GLY A 71 11.66 -2.60 -44.54
C GLY A 71 12.50 -3.87 -44.31
N THR A 72 12.22 -4.63 -43.25
CA THR A 72 13.01 -5.83 -42.87
C THR A 72 13.01 -6.89 -43.95
N GLU A 73 11.83 -7.18 -44.50
CA GLU A 73 11.69 -8.16 -45.57
C GLU A 73 12.48 -7.76 -46.81
N GLN A 74 12.41 -6.48 -47.18
CA GLN A 74 13.08 -5.93 -48.35
C GLN A 74 14.60 -5.96 -48.17
N LEU A 75 15.10 -5.67 -46.96
CA LEU A 75 16.53 -5.71 -46.65
C LEU A 75 17.07 -7.13 -46.74
N VAL A 76 16.41 -8.10 -46.09
CA VAL A 76 16.84 -9.51 -46.11
C VAL A 76 16.74 -10.08 -47.52
N THR A 77 15.70 -9.71 -48.29
CA THR A 77 15.60 -10.06 -49.71
C THR A 77 16.80 -9.52 -50.50
N ALA A 78 17.13 -8.24 -50.35
CA ALA A 78 18.23 -7.62 -51.06
C ALA A 78 19.60 -8.20 -50.71
N LEU A 79 19.77 -8.73 -49.49
CA LEU A 79 20.99 -9.41 -49.06
C LEU A 79 21.13 -10.80 -49.67
N LEU A 80 20.03 -11.54 -49.80
CA LEU A 80 20.04 -12.96 -50.16
C LEU A 80 19.86 -13.21 -51.66
N GLU A 81 19.23 -12.29 -52.38
CA GLU A 81 18.93 -12.43 -53.80
C GLU A 81 20.21 -12.37 -54.66
N GLN A 82 20.32 -13.31 -55.61
CA GLN A 82 21.45 -13.38 -56.54
C GLN A 82 20.98 -13.03 -57.96
N PRO A 83 21.48 -11.95 -58.57
CA PRO A 83 20.99 -11.53 -59.88
C PRO A 83 21.56 -12.36 -61.04
N PHE A 84 22.62 -13.14 -60.82
CA PHE A 84 23.32 -13.89 -61.88
C PHE A 84 22.92 -15.37 -61.98
N LEU A 85 22.04 -15.86 -61.11
CA LEU A 85 21.55 -17.22 -61.26
C LEU A 85 20.55 -17.30 -62.42
N PRO A 86 20.67 -18.33 -63.28
CA PRO A 86 19.74 -18.52 -64.40
C PRO A 86 18.34 -18.94 -63.94
N ASP A 87 18.23 -19.53 -62.74
CA ASP A 87 16.98 -20.01 -62.18
C ASP A 87 16.34 -18.97 -61.26
N ASP A 88 15.13 -18.54 -61.61
CA ASP A 88 14.32 -17.57 -60.84
C ASP A 88 13.68 -18.22 -59.60
N SER A 89 13.81 -19.54 -59.43
CA SER A 89 13.30 -20.29 -58.27
C SER A 89 13.83 -19.74 -56.94
N LEU A 90 15.12 -19.39 -56.86
CA LEU A 90 15.72 -18.82 -55.66
C LEU A 90 15.07 -17.50 -55.29
N SER A 91 14.93 -16.60 -56.25
CA SER A 91 14.38 -15.28 -55.96
C SER A 91 12.90 -15.36 -55.59
N LYS A 92 12.13 -16.21 -56.28
CA LYS A 92 10.74 -16.48 -55.91
C LYS A 92 10.65 -17.05 -54.49
N ALA A 93 11.52 -18.00 -54.13
CA ALA A 93 11.55 -18.58 -52.79
C ALA A 93 11.89 -17.53 -51.72
N VAL A 94 12.89 -16.67 -51.96
CA VAL A 94 13.26 -15.59 -51.03
C VAL A 94 12.12 -14.58 -50.92
N ARG A 95 11.60 -14.03 -52.03
CA ARG A 95 10.55 -12.99 -52.01
C ARG A 95 9.23 -13.48 -51.43
N ASN A 96 8.88 -14.75 -51.62
CA ASN A 96 7.61 -15.32 -51.14
C ASN A 96 7.74 -16.04 -49.79
N ARG A 97 8.86 -15.91 -49.07
CA ARG A 97 9.14 -16.68 -47.84
C ARG A 97 8.12 -16.44 -46.72
N TRP A 98 7.64 -15.20 -46.57
CA TRP A 98 6.61 -14.86 -45.59
C TRP A 98 5.21 -15.29 -46.04
N ASN A 99 4.93 -15.32 -47.35
CA ASN A 99 3.64 -15.82 -47.86
C ASN A 99 3.42 -17.30 -47.57
N ALA A 100 4.51 -18.07 -47.40
CA ALA A 100 4.45 -19.49 -47.16
C ALA A 100 4.16 -19.86 -45.69
N ARG A 101 4.25 -18.92 -44.74
CA ARG A 101 4.21 -19.22 -43.30
C ARG A 101 3.52 -18.14 -42.47
N GLN A 102 2.88 -18.58 -41.39
CA GLN A 102 2.31 -17.71 -40.36
C GLN A 102 3.19 -17.66 -39.10
N ASP A 103 4.44 -18.14 -39.16
CA ASP A 103 5.35 -18.09 -38.01
C ASP A 103 5.77 -16.64 -37.70
N LYS A 104 6.08 -16.34 -36.44
CA LYS A 104 6.64 -15.03 -36.06
C LYS A 104 8.11 -14.84 -36.49
N LYS A 105 8.79 -15.96 -36.78
CA LYS A 105 10.22 -16.04 -37.05
C LYS A 105 10.48 -17.02 -38.20
N ILE A 106 11.32 -16.63 -39.15
CA ILE A 106 11.87 -17.50 -40.18
C ILE A 106 13.39 -17.56 -39.98
N THR A 107 13.96 -18.77 -40.01
CA THR A 107 15.41 -18.96 -40.01
C THR A 107 15.85 -19.28 -41.44
N ILE A 108 16.91 -18.65 -41.93
CA ILE A 108 17.43 -18.84 -43.29
C ILE A 108 18.86 -19.33 -43.18
N ALA A 109 19.13 -20.51 -43.75
CA ALA A 109 20.40 -21.20 -43.65
C ALA A 109 20.96 -21.52 -45.04
N TYR A 110 22.27 -21.76 -45.12
CA TYR A 110 22.88 -22.19 -46.37
C TYR A 110 22.50 -23.65 -46.67
N GLY A 111 22.05 -23.91 -47.90
CA GLY A 111 21.80 -25.26 -48.40
C GLY A 111 22.13 -25.38 -49.89
N LYS A 112 22.45 -26.59 -50.35
CA LYS A 112 22.76 -26.84 -51.77
C LYS A 112 21.53 -26.70 -52.68
N GLN A 113 20.35 -26.93 -52.14
CA GLN A 113 19.07 -26.86 -52.83
C GLN A 113 18.08 -26.06 -51.99
N ILE A 114 17.07 -25.48 -52.64
CA ILE A 114 15.99 -24.76 -51.97
C ILE A 114 15.08 -25.77 -51.29
N GLN A 115 15.08 -25.78 -49.96
CA GLN A 115 14.23 -26.70 -49.20
C GLN A 115 13.77 -26.05 -47.89
N TRP A 116 12.55 -26.37 -47.48
CA TRP A 116 12.01 -26.00 -46.18
C TRP A 116 12.10 -27.18 -45.22
N GLN A 117 12.60 -26.94 -44.01
CA GLN A 117 12.59 -27.91 -42.93
C GLN A 117 12.16 -27.22 -41.64
N GLY A 118 10.93 -27.47 -41.19
CA GLY A 118 10.33 -26.65 -40.14
C GLY A 118 10.35 -25.17 -40.54
N SER A 119 10.64 -24.27 -39.59
CA SER A 119 10.76 -22.82 -39.82
C SER A 119 12.05 -22.38 -40.54
N THR A 120 12.88 -23.34 -40.97
CA THR A 120 14.16 -23.05 -41.62
C THR A 120 14.07 -23.18 -43.14
N LEU A 121 14.44 -22.12 -43.85
CA LEU A 121 14.60 -22.05 -45.29
C LEU A 121 16.08 -22.24 -45.66
N TYR A 122 16.40 -23.36 -46.31
CA TYR A 122 17.73 -23.63 -46.82
C TYR A 122 17.84 -23.12 -48.27
N ILE A 123 18.84 -22.30 -48.56
CA ILE A 123 19.06 -21.74 -49.91
C ILE A 123 20.55 -21.69 -50.31
N PRO A 124 20.87 -21.79 -51.61
CA PRO A 124 22.24 -21.67 -52.12
C PRO A 124 22.71 -20.20 -52.19
N SER A 125 22.73 -19.49 -51.06
CA SER A 125 23.10 -18.08 -50.98
C SER A 125 24.62 -17.87 -50.81
N SER A 126 25.20 -17.06 -51.69
CA SER A 126 26.60 -16.63 -51.69
C SER A 126 26.89 -15.65 -50.55
N PHE A 127 25.87 -14.90 -50.12
CA PHE A 127 25.98 -14.06 -48.92
C PHE A 127 26.28 -14.91 -47.69
N LEU A 128 25.63 -16.06 -47.53
CA LEU A 128 25.87 -16.96 -46.40
C LEU A 128 27.22 -17.70 -46.50
N GLN A 129 27.71 -17.95 -47.71
CA GLN A 129 29.00 -18.62 -47.94
C GLN A 129 30.22 -17.70 -47.73
N GLN A 130 30.05 -16.38 -47.69
CA GLN A 130 31.19 -15.45 -47.62
C GLN A 130 31.86 -15.41 -46.23
N PHE A 131 31.28 -16.10 -45.25
CA PHE A 131 31.73 -16.15 -43.86
C PHE A 131 32.61 -17.40 -43.61
N PRO A 132 33.58 -17.33 -42.68
CA PRO A 132 34.50 -18.44 -42.42
C PRO A 132 33.86 -19.64 -41.70
N PHE A 133 32.61 -19.51 -41.25
CA PHE A 133 31.82 -20.54 -40.57
C PHE A 133 30.36 -20.48 -41.05
N SER A 134 29.56 -21.49 -40.70
CA SER A 134 28.14 -21.52 -41.02
C SER A 134 27.41 -20.36 -40.34
N VAL A 135 26.59 -19.65 -41.12
CA VAL A 135 25.80 -18.50 -40.66
C VAL A 135 24.33 -18.76 -40.97
N GLU A 136 23.48 -18.41 -40.01
CA GLU A 136 22.03 -18.40 -40.12
C GLU A 136 21.51 -16.97 -39.98
N ILE A 137 20.46 -16.66 -40.75
CA ILE A 137 19.72 -15.41 -40.63
C ILE A 137 18.39 -15.71 -39.94
N ASP A 138 18.18 -15.10 -38.80
CA ASP A 138 16.87 -15.10 -38.13
C ASP A 138 16.13 -13.82 -38.49
N GLU A 139 14.99 -13.94 -39.16
CA GLU A 139 14.15 -12.83 -39.57
C GLU A 139 12.83 -12.86 -38.80
N TYR A 140 12.49 -11.75 -38.15
CA TYR A 140 11.24 -11.61 -37.39
C TYR A 140 10.22 -10.77 -38.14
N SER A 141 8.97 -11.24 -38.17
CA SER A 141 7.86 -10.50 -38.79
C SER A 141 7.43 -9.34 -37.91
N ALA A 142 7.26 -8.17 -38.53
CA ALA A 142 6.75 -6.98 -37.85
C ALA A 142 5.22 -6.92 -37.78
N GLU A 143 4.50 -7.79 -38.51
CA GLU A 143 3.03 -7.69 -38.67
C GLU A 143 2.24 -8.53 -37.64
N GLN A 144 2.86 -9.48 -36.95
CA GLN A 144 2.17 -10.48 -36.12
C GLN A 144 2.19 -10.20 -34.61
N ASN A 145 2.17 -8.93 -34.19
CA ASN A 145 1.77 -8.57 -32.82
C ASN A 145 0.34 -8.03 -32.85
N PRO A 146 -0.68 -8.89 -32.72
CA PRO A 146 -2.07 -8.52 -32.96
C PRO A 146 -2.68 -7.67 -31.84
N ASP A 147 -2.04 -7.59 -30.68
CA ASP A 147 -2.59 -6.89 -29.52
C ASP A 147 -1.74 -5.67 -29.14
N PRO A 148 -1.99 -4.51 -29.76
CA PRO A 148 -1.68 -3.24 -29.12
C PRO A 148 -2.66 -3.10 -27.95
N HIS A 149 -2.31 -3.64 -26.77
CA HIS A 149 -3.05 -3.30 -25.55
C HIS A 149 -3.01 -1.77 -25.41
N PRO A 150 -4.17 -1.08 -25.49
CA PRO A 150 -4.18 0.35 -25.78
C PRO A 150 -3.78 1.24 -24.58
N PHE A 151 -3.38 0.69 -23.43
CA PHE A 151 -3.17 1.50 -22.22
C PHE A 151 -1.95 1.20 -21.35
N ASP A 152 -1.18 0.13 -21.56
CA ASP A 152 0.03 -0.11 -20.75
C ASP A 152 1.33 0.20 -21.51
N SER A 153 1.78 1.44 -21.30
CA SER A 153 3.13 1.98 -21.39
C SER A 153 4.17 1.29 -22.30
N LYS A 154 4.29 1.84 -23.52
CA LYS A 154 5.52 2.40 -24.13
C LYS A 154 6.79 1.55 -24.29
N HIS A 155 6.84 0.28 -23.91
CA HIS A 155 8.02 -0.55 -24.13
C HIS A 155 7.83 -1.53 -25.28
N GLU A 156 8.42 -1.12 -26.41
CA GLU A 156 8.79 -1.88 -27.61
C GLU A 156 8.68 -3.41 -27.48
N ASN A 157 7.73 -3.99 -28.22
CA ASN A 157 7.51 -5.43 -28.36
C ASN A 157 8.62 -6.13 -29.17
N LEU A 158 9.89 -5.81 -28.89
CA LEU A 158 10.99 -6.60 -29.40
C LEU A 158 11.02 -7.92 -28.64
N PRO A 159 10.94 -9.07 -29.33
CA PRO A 159 11.11 -10.36 -28.68
C PRO A 159 12.52 -10.39 -28.11
N ALA A 160 12.69 -10.12 -26.82
CA ALA A 160 14.02 -10.01 -26.24
C ALA A 160 14.77 -11.35 -26.27
N GLU A 161 14.06 -12.48 -26.44
CA GLU A 161 14.68 -13.75 -26.83
C GLU A 161 15.51 -13.63 -28.12
N ALA A 162 15.00 -12.93 -29.14
CA ALA A 162 15.70 -12.68 -30.40
C ALA A 162 16.97 -11.85 -30.20
N TRP A 163 16.88 -10.84 -29.35
CA TRP A 163 18.00 -9.96 -29.04
C TRP A 163 19.14 -10.71 -28.35
N PHE A 164 18.79 -11.55 -27.38
CA PHE A 164 19.75 -12.33 -26.61
C PHE A 164 20.36 -13.48 -27.38
N ASN A 165 19.61 -14.08 -28.31
CA ASN A 165 20.08 -15.22 -29.10
C ASN A 165 20.93 -14.85 -30.32
N SER A 166 21.06 -13.56 -30.64
CA SER A 166 21.80 -13.10 -31.82
C SER A 166 23.29 -12.90 -31.53
N ASP A 167 24.15 -13.23 -32.50
CA ASP A 167 25.55 -12.76 -32.50
C ASP A 167 25.71 -11.37 -33.10
N VAL A 168 24.83 -11.03 -34.02
CA VAL A 168 24.78 -9.75 -34.72
C VAL A 168 23.32 -9.34 -34.86
N PRO A 169 22.75 -8.69 -33.82
CA PRO A 169 21.40 -8.16 -33.90
C PRO A 169 21.40 -6.90 -34.78
N VAL A 170 20.53 -6.89 -35.79
CA VAL A 170 20.32 -5.81 -36.75
C VAL A 170 18.93 -5.24 -36.53
N VAL A 171 18.87 -4.06 -35.91
CA VAL A 171 17.63 -3.31 -35.68
C VAL A 171 17.34 -2.48 -36.91
N LEU A 172 16.22 -2.67 -37.57
CA LEU A 172 15.75 -1.76 -38.61
C LEU A 172 14.73 -0.80 -38.02
N CYS A 173 14.93 0.49 -38.31
CA CYS A 173 13.99 1.54 -37.96
C CYS A 173 13.67 2.39 -39.18
N ASN A 174 12.39 2.68 -39.38
CA ASN A 174 11.98 3.69 -40.33
C ASN A 174 11.99 5.06 -39.63
N PRO A 175 12.88 5.99 -40.01
CA PRO A 175 13.00 7.26 -39.30
C PRO A 175 11.77 8.17 -39.44
N VAL A 176 10.84 7.85 -40.35
CA VAL A 176 9.61 8.63 -40.56
C VAL A 176 8.49 8.15 -39.63
N THR A 177 8.39 6.85 -39.38
CA THR A 177 7.26 6.25 -38.63
C THR A 177 7.62 5.87 -37.20
N ASP A 178 8.89 5.60 -36.93
CA ASP A 178 9.32 5.01 -35.67
C ASP A 178 10.02 6.07 -34.82
N HIS A 179 9.59 6.24 -33.57
CA HIS A 179 10.39 6.97 -32.59
C HIS A 179 11.67 6.18 -32.36
N LEU A 180 12.83 6.84 -32.44
CA LEU A 180 14.11 6.15 -32.26
C LEU A 180 14.10 5.43 -30.91
N PRO A 181 14.19 4.09 -30.90
CA PRO A 181 14.11 3.36 -29.67
C PRO A 181 15.30 3.74 -28.78
N SER A 182 15.02 4.08 -27.53
CA SER A 182 16.04 4.34 -26.51
C SER A 182 16.71 3.04 -26.03
N LEU A 183 16.51 1.93 -26.77
CA LEU A 183 17.15 0.63 -26.56
C LEU A 183 18.62 0.85 -26.26
N PRO A 184 19.06 0.49 -25.06
CA PRO A 184 20.46 0.46 -24.76
C PRO A 184 21.03 -0.68 -25.62
N LEU A 185 21.69 -0.32 -26.73
CA LEU A 185 22.48 -1.21 -27.59
C LEU A 185 23.70 -1.73 -26.81
N LYS A 186 23.46 -2.42 -25.69
CA LYS A 186 24.49 -3.05 -24.86
C LYS A 186 25.09 -4.26 -25.57
N HIS A 187 24.41 -4.78 -26.60
CA HIS A 187 24.93 -5.85 -27.40
C HIS A 187 26.13 -5.37 -28.24
N PRO A 188 27.32 -5.94 -28.03
CA PRO A 188 28.57 -5.33 -28.46
C PRO A 188 28.86 -5.52 -29.95
N ASN A 189 27.97 -6.20 -30.69
CA ASN A 189 27.92 -6.36 -32.15
C ASN A 189 26.59 -5.87 -32.74
N ALA A 190 25.75 -5.18 -31.96
CA ALA A 190 24.50 -4.68 -32.53
C ALA A 190 24.74 -3.63 -33.61
N ILE A 191 23.90 -3.68 -34.64
CA ILE A 191 23.88 -2.75 -35.74
C ILE A 191 22.50 -2.12 -35.78
N ARG A 192 22.44 -0.79 -35.80
CA ARG A 192 21.19 -0.06 -36.04
C ARG A 192 21.16 0.36 -37.50
N VAL A 193 20.06 0.08 -38.19
CA VAL A 193 19.83 0.40 -39.58
C VAL A 193 18.65 1.35 -39.67
N LEU A 194 18.88 2.56 -40.15
CA LEU A 194 17.84 3.50 -40.51
C LEU A 194 17.51 3.31 -41.98
N THR A 195 16.26 2.97 -42.30
CA THR A 195 15.83 2.75 -43.68
C THR A 195 15.60 4.09 -44.39
N SER A 196 16.70 4.78 -44.70
CA SER A 196 16.74 6.05 -45.41
C SER A 196 18.00 6.11 -46.28
N SER A 197 17.86 6.72 -47.46
CA SER A 197 18.98 7.00 -48.37
C SER A 197 19.81 8.21 -47.95
N THR A 198 19.23 9.12 -47.17
CA THR A 198 19.89 10.34 -46.70
C THR A 198 20.29 10.22 -45.23
N PRO A 199 21.56 10.53 -44.89
CA PRO A 199 21.97 10.64 -43.50
C PRO A 199 21.25 11.84 -42.89
N ILE A 200 20.41 11.57 -41.90
CA ILE A 200 19.79 12.61 -41.08
C ILE A 200 20.91 13.15 -40.16
N ARG A 201 20.94 14.46 -39.91
CA ARG A 201 21.97 15.09 -39.07
C ARG A 201 21.57 15.03 -37.60
N ASP A 202 21.63 13.86 -36.99
CA ASP A 202 21.50 13.72 -35.53
C ASP A 202 22.71 13.03 -34.91
N ASN A 203 22.87 13.21 -33.59
CA ASN A 203 23.81 12.46 -32.78
C ASN A 203 23.30 11.01 -32.60
N TYR A 204 23.47 10.21 -33.64
CA TYR A 204 23.15 8.79 -33.57
C TYR A 204 24.19 8.01 -32.77
N PRO A 205 23.79 6.94 -32.07
CA PRO A 205 24.73 6.06 -31.40
C PRO A 205 25.73 5.45 -32.41
N PRO A 206 26.94 5.08 -31.96
CA PRO A 206 27.93 4.43 -32.81
C PRO A 206 27.32 3.18 -33.47
N ARG A 207 27.67 2.94 -34.75
CA ARG A 207 27.19 1.81 -35.60
C ARG A 207 25.75 1.93 -36.09
N THR A 208 25.28 3.16 -36.24
CA THR A 208 24.07 3.45 -37.01
C THR A 208 24.41 3.54 -38.50
N LEU A 209 23.75 2.74 -39.32
CA LEU A 209 23.89 2.70 -40.78
C LEU A 209 22.62 3.24 -41.43
N PHE A 210 22.77 3.97 -42.53
CA PHE A 210 21.67 4.43 -43.37
C PHE A 210 21.63 3.56 -44.62
N ILE A 211 20.52 2.85 -44.83
CA ILE A 211 20.38 1.87 -45.91
C ILE A 211 19.05 2.10 -46.60
N ASP A 212 19.01 1.96 -47.92
CA ASP A 212 17.77 2.01 -48.69
C ASP A 212 17.49 0.63 -49.33
N PRO A 213 16.72 -0.25 -48.65
CA PRO A 213 16.45 -1.60 -49.15
C PRO A 213 15.73 -1.60 -50.50
N LEU A 214 14.82 -0.66 -50.72
CA LEU A 214 14.03 -0.57 -51.94
C LEU A 214 14.91 -0.22 -53.13
N ARG A 215 15.86 0.71 -52.95
CA ARG A 215 16.84 1.04 -53.98
C ARG A 215 17.72 -0.17 -54.32
N ALA A 216 18.15 -0.95 -53.32
CA ALA A 216 18.91 -2.17 -53.57
C ALA A 216 18.12 -3.18 -54.43
N LEU A 217 16.84 -3.40 -54.10
CA LEU A 217 15.94 -4.29 -54.86
C LEU A 217 15.69 -3.78 -56.29
N ALA A 218 15.56 -2.47 -56.50
CA ALA A 218 15.42 -1.89 -57.82
C ALA A 218 16.67 -2.12 -58.69
N GLY A 219 17.87 -2.03 -58.08
CA GLY A 219 19.12 -2.38 -58.74
C GLY A 219 19.15 -3.85 -59.15
N LEU A 220 18.81 -4.76 -58.23
CA LEU A 220 18.77 -6.20 -58.50
C LEU A 220 17.78 -6.58 -59.60
N SER A 221 16.60 -5.94 -59.59
CA SER A 221 15.55 -6.20 -60.58
C SER A 221 15.96 -5.72 -61.98
N ALA A 222 16.58 -4.54 -62.10
CA ALA A 222 17.10 -4.04 -63.38
C ALA A 222 18.12 -5.00 -63.99
N LEU A 223 19.00 -5.59 -63.18
CA LEU A 223 20.00 -6.55 -63.66
C LEU A 223 19.37 -7.86 -64.13
N ARG A 224 18.27 -8.30 -63.51
CA ARG A 224 17.56 -9.53 -63.92
C ARG A 224 16.80 -9.36 -65.22
N GLU A 225 16.20 -8.20 -65.46
CA GLU A 225 15.43 -7.95 -66.70
C GLU A 225 16.26 -8.17 -67.96
N ASN A 226 17.52 -7.72 -67.96
CA ASN A 226 18.46 -7.95 -69.05
C ASN A 226 19.89 -7.80 -68.57
N SER A 227 20.54 -8.92 -68.22
CA SER A 227 21.91 -8.96 -67.71
C SER A 227 22.96 -8.56 -68.75
N ASN A 228 22.62 -8.62 -70.04
CA ASN A 228 23.51 -8.24 -71.14
C ASN A 228 23.44 -6.74 -71.48
N SER A 229 22.47 -6.00 -70.92
CA SER A 229 22.33 -4.57 -71.17
C SER A 229 23.28 -3.77 -70.28
N GLN A 230 24.21 -3.03 -70.89
CA GLN A 230 25.14 -2.16 -70.19
C GLN A 230 24.42 -1.10 -69.32
N VAL A 231 23.26 -0.62 -69.76
CA VAL A 231 22.43 0.33 -69.02
C VAL A 231 21.90 -0.29 -67.72
N ASN A 232 21.48 -1.55 -67.76
CA ASN A 232 20.98 -2.26 -66.58
C ASN A 232 22.09 -2.61 -65.60
N VAL A 233 23.28 -2.94 -66.10
CA VAL A 233 24.49 -3.12 -65.27
C VAL A 233 24.86 -1.82 -64.55
N GLN A 234 24.86 -0.69 -65.26
CA GLN A 234 25.12 0.62 -64.66
C GLN A 234 24.06 0.96 -63.60
N ARG A 235 22.77 0.77 -63.92
CA ARG A 235 21.67 1.01 -62.98
C ARG A 235 21.78 0.12 -61.73
N TYR A 236 22.18 -1.14 -61.90
CA TYR A 236 22.47 -2.02 -60.77
C TYR A 236 23.59 -1.48 -59.90
N GLN A 237 24.72 -1.08 -60.49
CA GLN A 237 25.85 -0.52 -59.73
C GLN A 237 25.43 0.75 -58.97
N ASP A 238 24.78 1.70 -59.65
CA ASP A 238 24.35 2.97 -59.05
C ASP A 238 23.34 2.76 -57.92
N ASN A 239 22.39 1.85 -58.10
CA ASN A 239 21.34 1.60 -57.10
C ASN A 239 21.83 0.71 -55.96
N PHE A 240 22.55 -0.37 -56.26
CA PHE A 240 23.06 -1.29 -55.24
C PHE A 240 24.14 -0.63 -54.39
N VAL A 241 25.09 0.09 -54.98
CA VAL A 241 26.10 0.87 -54.22
C VAL A 241 25.42 2.05 -53.50
N GLY A 242 24.52 2.76 -54.19
CA GLY A 242 23.79 3.89 -53.62
C GLY A 242 22.87 3.53 -52.44
N SER A 243 22.41 2.28 -52.36
CA SER A 243 21.63 1.75 -51.23
C SER A 243 22.44 1.59 -49.95
N ARG A 244 23.78 1.59 -50.05
CA ARG A 244 24.75 1.32 -48.96
C ARG A 244 24.64 -0.09 -48.35
N LEU A 245 23.92 -1.01 -48.98
CA LEU A 245 23.87 -2.42 -48.56
C LEU A 245 25.25 -3.08 -48.42
N PRO A 246 26.24 -2.83 -49.30
CA PRO A 246 27.60 -3.36 -49.11
C PRO A 246 28.26 -2.94 -47.79
N SER A 247 27.90 -1.77 -47.25
CA SER A 247 28.39 -1.29 -45.96
C SER A 247 27.85 -2.12 -44.80
N LEU A 248 26.58 -2.53 -44.86
CA LEU A 248 26.03 -3.47 -43.86
C LEU A 248 26.74 -4.82 -43.93
N THR A 249 26.92 -5.36 -45.14
CA THR A 249 27.64 -6.62 -45.33
C THR A 249 29.06 -6.55 -44.78
N SER A 250 29.78 -5.45 -45.02
CA SER A 250 31.14 -5.27 -44.48
C SER A 250 31.16 -5.13 -42.96
N HIS A 251 30.16 -4.49 -42.34
CA HIS A 251 30.02 -4.39 -40.89
C HIS A 251 29.68 -5.74 -40.24
N ILE A 252 28.74 -6.49 -40.82
CA ILE A 252 28.42 -7.85 -40.39
C ILE A 252 29.66 -8.74 -40.53
N LYS A 253 30.32 -8.69 -41.69
CA LYS A 253 31.54 -9.43 -41.94
C LYS A 253 32.63 -9.04 -40.95
N HIS A 254 32.87 -7.76 -40.68
CA HIS A 254 33.84 -7.35 -39.68
C HIS A 254 33.47 -7.84 -38.26
N SER A 255 32.18 -7.82 -37.92
CA SER A 255 31.69 -8.30 -36.62
C SER A 255 31.91 -9.80 -36.45
N LEU A 256 31.94 -10.56 -37.55
CA LEU A 256 32.14 -12.01 -37.60
C LEU A 256 33.57 -12.45 -38.00
N ALA A 257 34.37 -11.60 -38.66
CA ALA A 257 35.66 -11.92 -39.30
C ALA A 257 36.89 -11.42 -38.54
N SER A 258 36.70 -10.74 -37.40
CA SER A 258 37.76 -10.65 -36.38
C SER A 258 38.28 -12.08 -36.08
N PRO A 259 39.54 -12.32 -35.64
CA PRO A 259 40.11 -13.67 -35.38
C PRO A 259 39.43 -14.36 -34.18
N VAL A 260 38.12 -14.50 -34.29
CA VAL A 260 37.15 -14.85 -33.28
C VAL A 260 36.62 -16.19 -33.75
N THR A 261 36.98 -17.24 -33.03
CA THR A 261 36.37 -18.55 -33.24
C THR A 261 34.87 -18.47 -32.91
N LEU A 262 34.05 -19.38 -33.44
CA LEU A 262 32.64 -19.49 -33.06
C LEU A 262 32.47 -19.54 -31.53
N ASP A 263 33.41 -20.15 -30.82
CA ASP A 263 33.43 -20.18 -29.36
C ASP A 263 33.53 -18.79 -28.73
N LEU A 264 34.33 -17.89 -29.30
CA LEU A 264 34.45 -16.52 -28.81
C LEU A 264 33.19 -15.70 -29.06
N LEU A 265 32.52 -15.89 -30.20
CA LEU A 265 31.19 -15.28 -30.44
C LEU A 265 30.18 -15.78 -29.42
N ARG A 266 30.13 -17.10 -29.18
CA ARG A 266 29.26 -17.72 -28.18
C ARG A 266 29.55 -17.16 -26.78
N MET A 267 30.81 -17.11 -26.36
CA MET A 267 31.20 -16.54 -25.06
C MET A 267 30.79 -15.08 -24.92
N ARG A 268 30.92 -14.27 -25.98
CA ARG A 268 30.50 -12.86 -25.99
C ARG A 268 28.98 -12.73 -25.91
N ARG A 269 28.24 -13.57 -26.63
CA ARG A 269 26.77 -13.65 -26.56
C ARG A 269 26.34 -13.97 -25.13
N LEU A 270 26.87 -15.04 -24.54
CA LEU A 270 26.60 -15.44 -23.16
C LEU A 270 26.92 -14.34 -22.16
N THR A 271 28.07 -13.67 -22.30
CA THR A 271 28.44 -12.54 -21.44
C THR A 271 27.43 -11.39 -21.56
N THR A 272 26.96 -11.11 -22.77
CA THR A 272 25.97 -10.05 -23.02
C THR A 272 24.62 -10.40 -22.39
N GLN A 273 24.15 -11.64 -22.59
CA GLN A 273 22.94 -12.16 -21.95
C GLN A 273 23.04 -12.03 -20.43
N PHE A 274 24.16 -12.47 -19.86
CA PHE A 274 24.42 -12.40 -18.44
C PHE A 274 24.37 -10.96 -17.92
N THR A 275 25.09 -10.03 -18.56
CA THR A 275 25.06 -8.62 -18.15
C THR A 275 23.66 -8.03 -18.22
N ALA A 276 22.88 -8.39 -19.24
CA ALA A 276 21.52 -7.91 -19.37
C ALA A 276 20.59 -8.49 -18.29
N VAL A 277 20.75 -9.76 -17.91
CA VAL A 277 20.04 -10.36 -16.78
C VAL A 277 20.42 -9.66 -15.48
N CYS A 278 21.70 -9.42 -15.24
CA CYS A 278 22.13 -8.67 -14.05
C CYS A 278 21.51 -7.27 -14.01
N ASP A 279 21.51 -6.57 -15.13
CA ASP A 279 20.93 -5.24 -15.24
C ASP A 279 19.41 -5.27 -15.01
N ALA A 280 18.72 -6.28 -15.54
CA ALA A 280 17.30 -6.49 -15.34
C ALA A 280 16.95 -6.79 -13.88
N ILE A 281 17.70 -7.70 -13.24
CA ILE A 281 17.56 -7.99 -11.80
C ILE A 281 17.85 -6.73 -10.98
N SER A 282 18.93 -6.01 -11.29
CA SER A 282 19.26 -4.77 -10.59
C SER A 282 18.20 -3.69 -10.78
N GLY A 283 17.61 -3.58 -11.96
CA GLY A 283 16.50 -2.66 -12.24
C GLY A 283 15.28 -2.98 -11.39
N SER A 284 14.89 -4.26 -11.34
CA SER A 284 13.77 -4.69 -10.52
C SER A 284 14.02 -4.56 -9.02
N LEU A 285 15.23 -4.85 -8.53
CA LEU A 285 15.56 -4.63 -7.12
C LEU A 285 15.48 -3.16 -6.72
N LYS A 286 15.78 -2.23 -7.65
CA LYS A 286 15.60 -0.78 -7.43
C LYS A 286 14.12 -0.38 -7.46
N GLU A 287 13.34 -0.96 -8.36
CA GLU A 287 11.90 -0.72 -8.42
C GLU A 287 11.20 -1.20 -7.14
N ALA A 288 11.56 -2.40 -6.67
CA ALA A 288 11.08 -2.92 -5.39
C ALA A 288 11.50 -2.06 -4.19
N GLU A 289 12.70 -1.48 -4.22
CA GLU A 289 13.17 -0.54 -3.19
C GLU A 289 12.34 0.75 -3.17
N ILE A 290 12.04 1.31 -4.34
CA ILE A 290 11.16 2.48 -4.47
C ILE A 290 9.76 2.16 -3.96
N GLU A 291 9.21 0.99 -4.29
CA GLU A 291 7.90 0.54 -3.80
C GLU A 291 7.88 0.40 -2.26
N VAL A 292 8.95 -0.14 -1.67
CA VAL A 292 9.08 -0.24 -0.22
C VAL A 292 9.13 1.14 0.44
N GLU A 293 9.88 2.10 -0.14
CA GLU A 293 9.97 3.47 0.36
C GLU A 293 8.62 4.20 0.27
N GLU A 294 7.89 4.05 -0.84
CA GLU A 294 6.55 4.61 -1.02
C GLU A 294 5.57 4.06 0.03
N ASN A 295 5.58 2.75 0.25
CA ASN A 295 4.71 2.13 1.25
C ASN A 295 5.09 2.52 2.68
N LEU A 296 6.39 2.67 2.99
CA LEU A 296 6.83 3.20 4.28
C LEU A 296 6.36 4.63 4.52
N SER A 297 6.37 5.49 3.48
CA SER A 297 5.80 6.84 3.57
C SER A 297 4.32 6.78 3.95
N LYS A 298 3.51 6.00 3.22
CA LYS A 298 2.07 5.84 3.49
C LYS A 298 1.78 5.27 4.88
N ILE A 299 2.58 4.31 5.34
CA ILE A 299 2.49 3.76 6.70
C ILE A 299 2.78 4.83 7.75
N SER A 300 3.80 5.67 7.52
CA SER A 300 4.16 6.75 8.43
C SER A 300 3.11 7.85 8.49
N GLU A 301 2.52 8.20 7.35
CA GLU A 301 1.41 9.16 7.25
C GLU A 301 0.18 8.66 8.03
N LEU A 302 -0.23 7.40 7.83
CA LEU A 302 -1.34 6.81 8.56
C LEU A 302 -1.05 6.74 10.07
N ARG A 303 0.19 6.43 10.46
CA ARG A 303 0.63 6.43 11.86
C ARG A 303 0.51 7.80 12.49
N GLU A 304 1.06 8.82 11.83
CA GLU A 304 1.00 10.19 12.32
C GLU A 304 -0.46 10.65 12.46
N GLU A 305 -1.31 10.37 11.46
CA GLU A 305 -2.72 10.73 11.48
C GLU A 305 -3.45 10.17 12.70
N TYR A 306 -3.33 8.86 12.97
CA TYR A 306 -4.03 8.28 14.14
C TYR A 306 -3.40 8.70 15.47
N GLU A 307 -2.09 8.93 15.55
CA GLU A 307 -1.44 9.41 16.77
C GLU A 307 -1.85 10.85 17.10
N GLN A 308 -1.96 11.72 16.08
CA GLN A 308 -2.48 13.07 16.24
C GLN A 308 -3.93 13.04 16.76
N ASP A 309 -4.78 12.21 16.17
CA ASP A 309 -6.18 12.08 16.59
C ASP A 309 -6.33 11.43 17.97
N LEU A 310 -5.49 10.46 18.34
CA LEU A 310 -5.47 9.90 19.71
C LEU A 310 -5.19 10.98 20.77
N ASN A 311 -4.35 11.98 20.45
CA ASN A 311 -4.03 13.07 21.35
C ASN A 311 -5.10 14.19 21.33
N LYS A 312 -5.75 14.42 20.19
CA LYS A 312 -6.71 15.49 19.96
C LYS A 312 -8.14 15.13 20.40
N LEU A 313 -8.59 13.91 20.13
CA LEU A 313 -9.97 13.48 20.37
C LEU A 313 -10.39 13.51 21.85
N PRO A 314 -9.58 13.07 22.83
CA PRO A 314 -9.94 13.21 24.24
C PRO A 314 -10.23 14.65 24.66
N ARG A 315 -9.42 15.59 24.14
CA ARG A 315 -9.57 17.03 24.38
C ARG A 315 -10.85 17.55 23.76
N MET A 316 -11.14 17.15 22.52
CA MET A 316 -12.35 17.58 21.80
C MET A 316 -13.63 17.02 22.41
N ILE A 317 -13.62 15.77 22.87
CA ILE A 317 -14.83 15.05 23.33
C ILE A 317 -15.18 15.40 24.77
N LEU A 318 -14.19 15.42 25.67
CA LEU A 318 -14.42 15.66 27.10
C LEU A 318 -14.07 17.08 27.55
N GLY A 319 -13.41 17.87 26.70
CA GLY A 319 -12.88 19.18 27.09
C GLY A 319 -11.74 19.09 28.10
N ILE A 320 -11.04 17.93 28.18
CA ILE A 320 -9.92 17.73 29.10
C ILE A 320 -8.69 18.40 28.49
N TYR A 321 -8.21 19.49 29.12
CA TYR A 321 -7.02 20.21 28.69
C TYR A 321 -5.74 19.70 29.35
N ASP A 322 -4.63 19.92 28.65
CA ASP A 322 -3.29 19.57 29.08
C ASP A 322 -2.92 20.40 30.32
N ALA A 323 -2.53 19.74 31.41
CA ALA A 323 -2.14 20.39 32.67
C ALA A 323 -0.92 21.31 32.53
N SER A 324 -0.28 21.32 31.35
CA SER A 324 0.86 22.15 30.99
C SER A 324 0.49 23.60 30.62
N VAL A 325 -0.79 23.95 30.46
CA VAL A 325 -1.23 25.33 30.20
C VAL A 325 -1.89 25.93 31.46
N PRO A 326 -1.14 26.69 32.28
CA PRO A 326 -1.58 27.09 33.63
C PRO A 326 -2.70 28.14 33.69
N ASP A 327 -3.11 28.77 32.57
CA ASP A 327 -3.98 29.97 32.62
C ASP A 327 -5.36 29.85 31.95
N SER A 328 -5.68 28.75 31.27
CA SER A 328 -7.04 28.55 30.75
C SER A 328 -7.91 27.87 31.81
N LYS A 329 -8.62 28.65 32.62
CA LYS A 329 -9.72 28.18 33.48
C LYS A 329 -10.94 27.76 32.65
N GLN A 330 -10.75 26.86 31.69
CA GLN A 330 -11.84 26.28 30.92
C GLN A 330 -12.35 25.06 31.67
N HIS A 331 -13.60 25.11 32.08
CA HIS A 331 -14.26 24.02 32.80
C HIS A 331 -14.41 22.81 31.88
N SER A 332 -13.95 21.64 32.33
CA SER A 332 -14.22 20.34 31.71
C SER A 332 -15.72 20.23 31.35
N LEU A 333 -16.04 19.67 30.19
CA LEU A 333 -17.43 19.51 29.74
C LEU A 333 -18.22 18.62 30.72
N VAL A 334 -17.53 17.71 31.40
CA VAL A 334 -18.12 16.91 32.48
C VAL A 334 -18.48 17.79 33.67
N ALA A 335 -17.59 18.71 34.06
CA ALA A 335 -17.83 19.63 35.17
C ALA A 335 -18.97 20.61 34.87
N THR A 336 -19.10 21.09 33.63
CA THR A 336 -20.22 21.96 33.24
C THR A 336 -21.55 21.22 33.26
N ALA A 337 -21.60 19.98 32.73
CA ALA A 337 -22.79 19.14 32.77
C ALA A 337 -23.17 18.73 34.21
N LEU A 338 -22.18 18.47 35.08
CA LEU A 338 -22.40 18.20 36.50
C LEU A 338 -22.93 19.44 37.23
N ALA A 339 -22.41 20.63 36.94
CA ALA A 339 -22.91 21.87 37.52
C ALA A 339 -24.35 22.18 37.08
N GLU A 340 -24.70 21.89 35.83
CA GLU A 340 -26.05 22.09 35.31
C GLU A 340 -27.04 21.09 35.90
N SER A 341 -26.69 19.80 35.94
CA SER A 341 -27.49 18.78 36.61
C SER A 341 -27.67 19.06 38.11
N GLU A 342 -26.61 19.54 38.78
CA GLU A 342 -26.70 20.02 40.16
C GLU A 342 -27.72 21.15 40.30
N ARG A 343 -27.70 22.18 39.44
CA ARG A 343 -28.67 23.30 39.52
C ARG A 343 -30.10 22.82 39.38
N GLN A 344 -30.36 21.94 38.42
CA GLN A 344 -31.69 21.39 38.16
C GLN A 344 -32.19 20.56 39.35
N ILE A 345 -31.33 19.68 39.88
CA ILE A 345 -31.69 18.82 40.99
C ILE A 345 -31.81 19.60 42.28
N ARG A 346 -30.92 20.57 42.54
CA ARG A 346 -30.99 21.46 43.71
C ARG A 346 -32.29 22.24 43.72
N THR A 347 -32.73 22.76 42.58
CA THR A 347 -34.03 23.44 42.46
C THR A 347 -35.19 22.54 42.84
N GLN A 348 -35.14 21.25 42.52
CA GLN A 348 -36.20 20.30 42.88
C GLN A 348 -36.07 19.78 44.33
N ILE A 349 -34.85 19.52 44.80
CA ILE A 349 -34.59 19.07 46.17
C ILE A 349 -34.95 20.14 47.19
N ASP A 350 -34.64 21.41 46.90
CA ASP A 350 -34.96 22.52 47.79
C ASP A 350 -36.47 22.80 47.86
N ARG A 351 -37.25 22.36 46.86
CA ARG A 351 -38.73 22.39 46.92
C ARG A 351 -39.30 21.39 47.93
N PHE A 352 -38.55 20.36 48.33
CA PHE A 352 -38.93 19.47 49.44
C PHE A 352 -38.61 20.13 50.78
N THR A 353 -39.46 21.10 51.14
CA THR A 353 -39.50 21.60 52.51
C THR A 353 -39.84 20.47 53.46
N TRP A 354 -39.33 20.52 54.70
CA TRP A 354 -39.54 19.47 55.71
C TRP A 354 -41.02 19.09 55.89
N ARG A 355 -41.93 20.06 55.70
CA ARG A 355 -43.38 19.86 55.77
C ARG A 355 -43.90 18.97 54.62
N LYS A 356 -43.42 19.18 53.39
CA LYS A 356 -43.77 18.34 52.22
C LYS A 356 -43.13 16.97 52.28
N MET A 357 -41.95 16.88 52.89
CA MET A 357 -41.28 15.61 53.16
C MET A 357 -42.15 14.73 54.06
N PHE A 358 -42.76 15.28 55.11
CA PHE A 358 -43.62 14.50 56.02
C PHE A 358 -44.89 13.94 55.35
N SER A 359 -45.43 14.63 54.34
CA SER A 359 -46.62 14.14 53.64
C SER A 359 -46.33 13.12 52.53
N HIS A 360 -45.07 12.93 52.13
CA HIS A 360 -44.67 12.05 51.02
C HIS A 360 -43.51 11.13 51.38
N ILE A 361 -43.41 10.71 52.65
CA ILE A 361 -42.25 9.98 53.19
C ILE A 361 -41.92 8.73 52.35
N ASP A 362 -42.94 7.99 51.91
CA ASP A 362 -42.79 6.76 51.14
C ASP A 362 -42.46 7.01 49.65
N GLU A 363 -42.72 8.22 49.15
CA GLU A 363 -42.49 8.58 47.75
C GLU A 363 -41.13 9.25 47.53
N ILE A 364 -40.40 9.65 48.58
CA ILE A 364 -39.12 10.38 48.44
C ILE A 364 -38.13 9.61 47.57
N ASN A 365 -38.03 8.29 47.74
CA ASN A 365 -37.13 7.48 46.91
C ASN A 365 -37.53 7.52 45.44
N VAL A 366 -38.83 7.37 45.14
CA VAL A 366 -39.36 7.39 43.77
C VAL A 366 -39.17 8.77 43.14
N ILE A 367 -39.49 9.84 43.88
CA ILE A 367 -39.41 11.20 43.37
C ILE A 367 -37.95 11.64 43.17
N VAL A 368 -37.07 11.37 44.12
CA VAL A 368 -35.64 11.70 43.99
C VAL A 368 -35.00 10.88 42.87
N ASN A 369 -35.29 9.58 42.76
CA ASN A 369 -34.79 8.78 41.64
C ASN A 369 -35.31 9.29 40.30
N ARG A 370 -36.60 9.66 40.20
CA ARG A 370 -37.14 10.29 39.00
C ARG A 370 -36.44 11.60 38.66
N ILE A 371 -36.18 12.45 39.65
CA ILE A 371 -35.46 13.72 39.45
C ILE A 371 -34.02 13.46 38.98
N VAL A 372 -33.32 12.53 39.62
CA VAL A 372 -31.97 12.10 39.22
C VAL A 372 -32.01 11.51 37.81
N ASP A 373 -33.03 10.71 37.48
CA ASP A 373 -33.21 10.14 36.15
C ASP A 373 -33.42 11.22 35.08
N GLU A 374 -34.16 12.27 35.42
CA GLU A 374 -34.51 13.35 34.52
C GLU A 374 -33.38 14.38 34.35
N ALA A 375 -32.52 14.57 35.34
CA ALA A 375 -31.53 15.66 35.35
C ALA A 375 -30.05 15.20 35.32
N TRP A 376 -29.72 13.95 35.65
CA TRP A 376 -28.33 13.47 35.66
C TRP A 376 -27.73 13.45 34.25
N CYS A 377 -26.84 14.41 33.97
CA CYS A 377 -25.94 14.44 32.82
C CYS A 377 -26.56 14.16 31.43
N LYS A 378 -27.84 14.46 31.20
CA LYS A 378 -28.50 14.19 29.90
C LYS A 378 -27.82 14.89 28.73
N GLU A 379 -27.40 16.13 28.90
CA GLU A 379 -26.70 16.88 27.84
C GLU A 379 -25.35 16.24 27.51
N LEU A 380 -24.61 15.80 28.53
CA LEU A 380 -23.37 15.05 28.35
C LEU A 380 -23.61 13.72 27.64
N GLU A 381 -24.68 13.00 27.97
CA GLU A 381 -25.07 11.76 27.30
C GLU A 381 -25.36 11.99 25.81
N TYR A 382 -26.18 12.99 25.47
CA TYR A 382 -26.45 13.34 24.07
C TYR A 382 -25.17 13.75 23.33
N HIS A 383 -24.29 14.51 23.98
CA HIS A 383 -23.00 14.87 23.42
C HIS A 383 -22.13 13.63 23.15
N LEU A 384 -22.01 12.71 24.12
CA LEU A 384 -21.25 11.47 23.96
C LEU A 384 -21.83 10.55 22.87
N ILE A 385 -23.15 10.47 22.73
CA ILE A 385 -23.79 9.72 21.64
C ILE A 385 -23.42 10.34 20.28
N ALA A 386 -23.49 11.67 20.17
CA ALA A 386 -23.10 12.38 18.95
C ALA A 386 -21.61 12.19 18.62
N GLN A 387 -20.74 12.24 19.63
CA GLN A 387 -19.30 12.00 19.46
C GLN A 387 -18.99 10.53 19.13
N ALA A 388 -19.73 9.56 19.69
CA ALA A 388 -19.61 8.15 19.34
C ALA A 388 -19.86 7.93 17.84
N ALA A 389 -20.87 8.61 17.28
CA ALA A 389 -21.15 8.55 15.85
C ALA A 389 -20.00 9.10 14.99
N ARG A 390 -19.38 10.22 15.42
CA ARG A 390 -18.19 10.79 14.76
C ARG A 390 -16.98 9.88 14.85
N LEU A 391 -16.71 9.31 16.03
CA LEU A 391 -15.67 8.31 16.22
C LEU A 391 -15.88 7.06 15.34
N GLY A 392 -17.13 6.66 15.12
CA GLY A 392 -17.47 5.61 14.16
C GLY A 392 -17.10 5.96 12.71
N GLN A 393 -17.23 7.23 12.31
CA GLN A 393 -16.77 7.69 11.00
C GLN A 393 -15.23 7.67 10.90
N THR A 394 -14.54 8.14 11.93
CA THR A 394 -13.07 8.06 12.03
C THR A 394 -12.58 6.61 11.99
N GLN A 395 -13.23 5.70 12.71
CA GLN A 395 -12.95 4.27 12.67
C GLN A 395 -13.10 3.71 11.25
N HIS A 396 -14.15 4.09 10.53
CA HIS A 396 -14.37 3.64 9.15
C HIS A 396 -13.28 4.18 8.20
N HIS A 397 -12.90 5.45 8.34
CA HIS A 397 -11.81 6.06 7.59
C HIS A 397 -10.50 5.29 7.79
N TYR A 398 -10.11 5.04 9.04
CA TYR A 398 -8.93 4.24 9.38
C TYR A 398 -8.98 2.81 8.87
N THR A 399 -10.15 2.17 8.97
CA THR A 399 -10.35 0.82 8.38
C THR A 399 -10.06 0.85 6.90
N ARG A 400 -10.60 1.83 6.18
CA ARG A 400 -10.42 1.98 4.75
C ARG A 400 -8.97 2.28 4.40
N SER A 401 -8.37 3.30 5.02
CA SER A 401 -6.97 3.67 4.79
C SER A 401 -6.02 2.50 5.04
N ALA A 402 -6.26 1.70 6.09
CA ALA A 402 -5.47 0.50 6.36
C ALA A 402 -5.61 -0.56 5.26
N PHE A 403 -6.82 -0.79 4.72
CA PHE A 403 -7.01 -1.73 3.61
C PHE A 403 -6.50 -1.19 2.26
N ASP A 404 -6.53 0.12 2.05
CA ASP A 404 -6.02 0.77 0.84
C ASP A 404 -4.48 0.69 0.73
N LEU A 405 -3.77 0.39 1.84
CA LEU A 405 -2.33 0.07 1.82
C LEU A 405 -2.00 -1.27 1.14
N PHE A 406 -3.00 -2.14 0.90
CA PHE A 406 -2.80 -3.44 0.26
C PHE A 406 -3.05 -3.31 -1.25
N THR A 407 -1.98 -3.16 -2.02
CA THR A 407 -2.05 -3.21 -3.49
C THR A 407 -1.97 -4.66 -3.97
N PRO A 408 -2.94 -5.13 -4.78
CA PRO A 408 -2.86 -6.47 -5.38
C PRO A 408 -1.56 -6.62 -6.20
N SER A 409 -0.87 -7.74 -6.05
CA SER A 409 0.43 -8.03 -6.70
C SER A 409 1.67 -7.39 -6.07
N SER A 410 1.51 -6.60 -5.01
CA SER A 410 2.63 -6.06 -4.25
C SER A 410 3.25 -7.13 -3.34
N PRO A 411 4.58 -7.11 -3.07
CA PRO A 411 5.20 -7.95 -2.03
C PRO A 411 4.61 -7.72 -0.63
N PHE A 412 3.84 -6.64 -0.45
CA PHE A 412 3.12 -6.32 0.78
C PHE A 412 1.76 -7.01 0.92
N ASP A 413 1.26 -7.68 -0.13
CA ASP A 413 0.01 -8.45 -0.08
C ASP A 413 0.20 -9.76 0.70
N SER A 414 0.20 -9.63 2.03
CA SER A 414 0.22 -10.77 2.94
C SER A 414 -1.20 -11.26 3.18
N PRO A 415 -1.59 -12.45 2.66
CA PRO A 415 -2.94 -12.97 2.89
C PRO A 415 -3.21 -13.25 4.37
N VAL A 416 -2.16 -13.53 5.14
CA VAL A 416 -2.24 -13.71 6.60
C VAL A 416 -2.63 -12.39 7.26
N LEU A 417 -1.96 -11.28 6.92
CA LEU A 417 -2.26 -9.98 7.49
C LEU A 417 -3.66 -9.51 7.09
N HIS A 418 -4.03 -9.67 5.81
CA HIS A 418 -5.37 -9.32 5.34
C HIS A 418 -6.47 -10.07 6.12
N ASN A 419 -6.26 -11.36 6.37
CA ASN A 419 -7.18 -12.17 7.18
C ASN A 419 -7.21 -11.71 8.64
N THR A 420 -6.07 -11.37 9.24
CA THR A 420 -6.01 -10.82 10.60
C THR A 420 -6.78 -9.51 10.72
N LEU A 421 -6.60 -8.58 9.77
CA LEU A 421 -7.32 -7.30 9.77
C LEU A 421 -8.83 -7.49 9.55
N LYS A 422 -9.23 -8.45 8.70
CA LYS A 422 -10.64 -8.85 8.54
C LYS A 422 -11.21 -9.49 9.80
N GLN A 423 -10.43 -10.28 10.53
CA GLN A 423 -10.85 -10.86 11.79
C GLN A 423 -11.06 -9.77 12.85
N ILE A 424 -10.17 -8.78 12.92
CA ILE A 424 -10.33 -7.63 13.81
C ILE A 424 -11.58 -6.84 13.41
N SER A 425 -11.76 -6.52 12.13
CA SER A 425 -12.90 -5.69 11.67
C SER A 425 -14.26 -6.38 11.80
N SER A 426 -14.29 -7.72 11.75
CA SER A 426 -15.50 -8.53 11.95
C SER A 426 -15.79 -8.86 13.41
N ALA A 427 -14.86 -8.60 14.34
CA ALA A 427 -15.06 -8.85 15.75
C ALA A 427 -16.18 -7.95 16.31
N PRO A 428 -17.11 -8.47 17.12
CA PRO A 428 -18.20 -7.67 17.69
C PRO A 428 -17.69 -6.57 18.63
N SER A 429 -16.51 -6.76 19.23
CA SER A 429 -15.85 -5.77 20.08
C SER A 429 -15.27 -4.59 19.31
N TYR A 430 -15.11 -4.71 17.98
CA TYR A 430 -14.54 -3.65 17.15
C TYR A 430 -15.51 -2.49 16.99
N LYS A 431 -16.79 -2.75 16.70
CA LYS A 431 -17.77 -1.70 16.44
C LYS A 431 -17.97 -0.84 17.69
N LEU A 432 -17.69 0.46 17.58
CA LEU A 432 -17.93 1.42 18.65
C LEU A 432 -19.45 1.63 18.83
N GLU A 433 -19.99 1.11 19.92
CA GLU A 433 -21.38 1.37 20.30
C GLU A 433 -21.48 2.63 21.19
N PRO A 434 -22.52 3.46 21.04
CA PRO A 434 -22.74 4.60 21.94
C PRO A 434 -22.87 4.20 23.41
N SER A 435 -23.34 2.96 23.67
CA SER A 435 -23.44 2.35 25.00
C SER A 435 -22.07 2.29 25.69
N ALA A 436 -20.98 2.08 24.94
CA ALA A 436 -19.63 1.99 25.50
C ALA A 436 -19.19 3.30 26.17
N LEU A 437 -19.53 4.46 25.58
CA LEU A 437 -19.18 5.77 26.14
C LEU A 437 -20.18 6.25 27.21
N THR A 438 -21.44 5.84 27.15
CA THR A 438 -22.47 6.25 28.12
C THR A 438 -22.55 5.35 29.35
N LEU A 439 -21.96 4.14 29.31
CA LEU A 439 -21.98 3.18 30.43
C LEU A 439 -21.52 3.77 31.78
N PRO A 440 -20.46 4.60 31.85
CA PRO A 440 -20.08 5.25 33.12
C PRO A 440 -21.17 6.17 33.68
N ILE A 441 -21.91 6.88 32.83
CA ILE A 441 -23.02 7.76 33.25
C ILE A 441 -24.12 6.92 33.90
N TYR A 442 -24.53 5.83 33.25
CA TYR A 442 -25.56 4.92 33.76
C TYR A 442 -25.11 4.22 35.05
N SER A 443 -23.86 3.76 35.11
CA SER A 443 -23.28 3.15 36.30
C SER A 443 -23.29 4.12 37.48
N ARG A 444 -22.79 5.35 37.33
CA ARG A 444 -22.78 6.37 38.39
C ARG A 444 -24.19 6.83 38.78
N LYS A 445 -25.09 6.96 37.82
CA LYS A 445 -26.51 7.25 38.06
C LYS A 445 -27.15 6.17 38.94
N SER A 446 -26.94 4.89 38.62
CA SER A 446 -27.43 3.78 39.44
C SER A 446 -26.82 3.74 40.84
N GLN A 447 -25.56 4.17 41.01
CA GLN A 447 -24.93 4.30 42.33
C GLN A 447 -25.62 5.36 43.19
N ILE A 448 -26.01 6.51 42.61
CA ILE A 448 -26.74 7.57 43.31
C ILE A 448 -28.13 7.08 43.72
N ALA A 449 -28.84 6.41 42.81
CA ALA A 449 -30.16 5.86 43.09
C ALA A 449 -30.11 4.75 44.16
N GLY A 450 -29.12 3.87 44.08
CA GLY A 450 -29.01 2.69 44.95
C GLY A 450 -28.54 2.99 46.37
N TYR A 451 -27.62 3.95 46.57
CA TYR A 451 -26.98 4.15 47.87
C TYR A 451 -27.31 5.49 48.55
N PRO A 452 -26.92 6.66 48.02
CA PRO A 452 -27.28 7.95 48.61
C PRO A 452 -28.79 8.16 48.76
N THR A 453 -29.58 7.85 47.73
CA THR A 453 -31.04 8.09 47.78
C THR A 453 -31.74 7.18 48.79
N VAL A 454 -31.33 5.91 48.90
CA VAL A 454 -31.86 4.99 49.92
C VAL A 454 -31.51 5.47 51.33
N ARG A 455 -30.28 6.00 51.54
CA ARG A 455 -29.89 6.59 52.83
C ARG A 455 -30.68 7.85 53.16
N LEU A 456 -30.96 8.70 52.17
CA LEU A 456 -31.79 9.88 52.32
C LEU A 456 -33.23 9.50 52.71
N HIS A 457 -33.80 8.48 52.05
CA HIS A 457 -35.11 7.93 52.37
C HIS A 457 -35.18 7.37 53.80
N LEU A 458 -34.21 6.55 54.22
CA LEU A 458 -34.13 6.04 55.59
C LEU A 458 -33.97 7.16 56.63
N ALA A 459 -33.22 8.22 56.29
CA ALA A 459 -33.08 9.38 57.15
C ALA A 459 -34.40 10.18 57.25
N ALA A 460 -35.15 10.29 56.16
CA ALA A 460 -36.50 10.87 56.16
C ALA A 460 -37.44 10.07 57.05
N HIS A 461 -37.49 8.73 56.89
CA HIS A 461 -38.29 7.82 57.72
C HIS A 461 -37.96 7.97 59.21
N ARG A 462 -36.68 7.94 59.58
CA ARG A 462 -36.26 8.10 60.98
C ARG A 462 -36.58 9.49 61.54
N SER A 463 -36.44 10.54 60.72
CA SER A 463 -36.75 11.91 61.15
C SER A 463 -38.25 12.12 61.30
N ALA A 464 -39.05 11.55 60.40
CA ALA A 464 -40.50 11.55 60.48
C ALA A 464 -40.98 10.79 61.71
N LEU A 465 -40.54 9.56 61.93
CA LEU A 465 -40.90 8.78 63.12
C LEU A 465 -40.54 9.51 64.43
N GLY A 466 -39.35 10.11 64.51
CA GLY A 466 -38.95 10.89 65.69
C GLY A 466 -39.80 12.15 65.89
N THR A 467 -40.16 12.84 64.81
CA THR A 467 -41.02 14.03 64.87
C THR A 467 -42.45 13.63 65.26
N THR A 468 -43.02 12.62 64.61
CA THR A 468 -44.33 12.04 64.93
C THR A 468 -44.41 11.62 66.38
N PHE A 469 -43.41 10.87 66.86
CA PHE A 469 -43.35 10.43 68.26
C PHE A 469 -43.28 11.64 69.20
N SER A 470 -42.41 12.63 68.95
CA SER A 470 -42.31 13.82 69.79
C SER A 470 -43.59 14.67 69.83
N VAL A 471 -44.30 14.79 68.70
CA VAL A 471 -45.57 15.53 68.61
C VAL A 471 -46.67 14.76 69.32
N PHE A 472 -46.78 13.44 69.12
CA PHE A 472 -47.75 12.63 69.84
C PHE A 472 -47.45 12.63 71.34
N THR A 473 -46.21 12.41 71.79
CA THR A 473 -45.87 12.45 73.22
C THR A 473 -46.14 13.82 73.83
N GLY A 474 -45.78 14.92 73.14
CA GLY A 474 -46.09 16.28 73.59
C GLY A 474 -47.58 16.57 73.66
N MET A 475 -48.36 16.08 72.69
CA MET A 475 -49.83 16.24 72.65
C MET A 475 -50.54 15.35 73.67
N TRP A 476 -50.04 14.13 73.93
CA TRP A 476 -50.54 13.24 74.98
C TRP A 476 -50.28 13.82 76.38
N ILE A 477 -49.10 14.40 76.63
CA ILE A 477 -48.80 15.09 77.90
C ILE A 477 -49.68 16.34 78.06
N GLY A 478 -49.87 17.12 76.99
CA GLY A 478 -50.76 18.28 77.00
C GLY A 478 -52.24 17.91 77.21
N TRP A 479 -52.72 16.84 76.56
CA TRP A 479 -54.09 16.35 76.71
C TRP A 479 -54.32 15.72 78.10
N ALA A 480 -53.38 14.92 78.60
CA ALA A 480 -53.44 14.36 79.95
C ALA A 480 -53.45 15.47 81.02
N GLY A 481 -52.68 16.55 80.81
CA GLY A 481 -52.73 17.74 81.67
C GLY A 481 -54.09 18.45 81.63
N TRP A 482 -54.69 18.60 80.44
CA TRP A 482 -56.02 19.20 80.28
C TRP A 482 -57.17 18.34 80.85
N VAL A 483 -57.13 17.02 80.64
CA VAL A 483 -58.11 16.08 81.21
C VAL A 483 -57.95 15.96 82.73
N GLY A 484 -56.73 15.97 83.24
CA GLY A 484 -56.46 16.04 84.68
C GLY A 484 -57.04 17.30 85.32
N TRP A 485 -56.97 18.44 84.63
CA TRP A 485 -57.61 19.68 85.06
C TRP A 485 -59.15 19.61 85.02
N LEU A 486 -59.74 19.09 83.92
CA LEU A 486 -61.20 19.00 83.77
C LEU A 486 -61.87 17.99 84.71
N THR A 487 -61.17 16.91 85.09
CA THR A 487 -61.74 15.86 85.94
C THR A 487 -61.71 16.22 87.43
N GLY A 488 -61.16 17.37 87.82
CA GLY A 488 -61.23 17.92 89.19
C GLY A 488 -60.57 17.05 90.26
N THR A 489 -59.81 16.03 89.86
CA THR A 489 -59.07 15.17 90.77
C THR A 489 -57.74 15.85 91.08
N GLY A 490 -57.63 16.47 92.26
CA GLY A 490 -56.43 17.20 92.72
C GLY A 490 -55.16 16.35 92.88
N GLU A 491 -55.17 15.11 92.40
CA GLU A 491 -54.04 14.19 92.37
C GLU A 491 -53.85 13.72 90.92
N GLY A 492 -52.95 14.39 90.21
CA GLY A 492 -52.70 14.12 88.79
C GLY A 492 -52.34 12.65 88.53
N LEU A 493 -52.93 12.09 87.46
CA LEU A 493 -52.88 10.67 87.06
C LEU A 493 -51.46 10.07 86.86
N LEU A 494 -50.38 10.84 87.02
CA LEU A 494 -48.99 10.39 86.88
C LEU A 494 -48.07 10.72 88.08
N GLY A 495 -48.59 11.17 89.23
CA GLY A 495 -47.80 11.38 90.46
C GLY A 495 -46.63 12.38 90.35
N LEU A 496 -46.48 13.04 89.21
CA LEU A 496 -45.51 14.10 88.98
C LEU A 496 -46.14 15.41 89.49
N VAL A 497 -45.53 15.93 90.56
CA VAL A 497 -45.73 17.24 91.23
C VAL A 497 -46.63 18.21 90.45
N ALA A 498 -47.70 18.70 91.09
CA ALA A 498 -48.73 19.59 90.54
C ALA A 498 -48.18 20.72 89.63
N ILE A 499 -48.11 20.45 88.32
CA ILE A 499 -47.85 21.45 87.29
C ILE A 499 -49.21 22.00 86.87
N ASP A 500 -49.40 23.33 86.97
CA ASP A 500 -50.61 24.01 86.52
C ASP A 500 -50.91 23.69 85.03
N ALA A 501 -52.19 23.57 84.66
CA ALA A 501 -52.63 23.11 83.34
C ALA A 501 -52.04 23.97 82.19
N THR A 502 -51.82 25.25 82.46
CA THR A 502 -51.16 26.20 81.56
C THR A 502 -49.71 25.80 81.26
N THR A 503 -48.99 25.29 82.26
CA THR A 503 -47.59 24.87 82.14
C THR A 503 -47.46 23.52 81.44
N SER A 504 -48.42 22.59 81.60
CA SER A 504 -48.43 21.32 80.85
C SER A 504 -48.68 21.52 79.36
N ILE A 505 -49.54 22.46 78.99
CA ILE A 505 -49.76 22.83 77.57
C ILE A 505 -48.50 23.49 77.00
N GLY A 506 -47.89 24.41 77.74
CA GLY A 506 -46.62 25.04 77.35
C GLY A 506 -45.49 24.03 77.17
N LEU A 507 -45.35 23.06 78.07
CA LEU A 507 -44.35 21.99 77.99
C LEU A 507 -44.60 21.07 76.79
N GLY A 508 -45.85 20.68 76.54
CA GLY A 508 -46.24 19.89 75.37
C GLY A 508 -45.91 20.59 74.05
N MET A 509 -46.19 21.90 73.96
CA MET A 509 -45.82 22.72 72.79
C MET A 509 -44.30 22.83 72.62
N LEU A 510 -43.54 23.02 73.70
CA LEU A 510 -42.08 23.10 73.63
C LEU A 510 -41.46 21.77 73.17
N ILE A 511 -41.97 20.63 73.64
CA ILE A 511 -41.52 19.30 73.21
C ILE A 511 -41.83 19.09 71.72
N ALA A 512 -43.02 19.50 71.26
CA ALA A 512 -43.39 19.43 69.86
C ALA A 512 -42.50 20.34 68.97
N VAL A 513 -42.24 21.58 69.38
CA VAL A 513 -41.37 22.52 68.65
C VAL A 513 -39.92 22.02 68.64
N ALA A 514 -39.42 21.51 69.77
CA ALA A 514 -38.08 20.92 69.87
C ALA A 514 -37.94 19.69 68.97
N GLY A 515 -38.97 18.83 68.92
CA GLY A 515 -39.04 17.67 68.05
C GLY A 515 -39.04 18.02 66.56
N ILE A 516 -39.85 19.01 66.16
CA ILE A 516 -39.84 19.55 64.79
C ILE A 516 -38.47 20.14 64.45
N ARG A 517 -37.89 20.97 65.33
CA ARG A 517 -36.55 21.54 65.11
C ARG A 517 -35.48 20.46 64.97
N TRP A 518 -35.56 19.42 65.77
CA TRP A 518 -34.64 18.28 65.71
C TRP A 518 -34.79 17.49 64.39
N GLY A 519 -36.03 17.20 63.98
CA GLY A 519 -36.34 16.54 62.70
C GLY A 519 -35.85 17.34 61.49
N VAL A 520 -36.08 18.66 61.49
CA VAL A 520 -35.56 19.58 60.47
C VAL A 520 -34.02 19.52 60.43
N GLY A 521 -33.35 19.60 61.57
CA GLY A 521 -31.89 19.54 61.64
C GLY A 521 -31.30 18.22 61.13
N LYS A 522 -31.94 17.10 61.43
CA LYS A 522 -31.56 15.77 60.93
C LYS A 522 -31.75 15.66 59.41
N TRP A 523 -32.85 16.18 58.88
CA TRP A 523 -33.11 16.21 57.43
C TRP A 523 -32.09 17.07 56.68
N GLU A 524 -31.81 18.28 57.16
CA GLU A 524 -30.79 19.16 56.54
C GLU A 524 -29.40 18.50 56.55
N ARG A 525 -29.05 17.81 57.65
CA ARG A 525 -27.81 17.03 57.71
C ARG A 525 -27.80 15.88 56.70
N ALA A 526 -28.92 15.17 56.54
CA ALA A 526 -29.04 14.09 55.56
C ALA A 526 -28.89 14.61 54.12
N LYS A 527 -29.53 15.74 53.78
CA LYS A 527 -29.35 16.42 52.49
C LYS A 527 -27.89 16.81 52.26
N LYS A 528 -27.22 17.37 53.26
CA LYS A 528 -25.78 17.73 53.16
C LYS A 528 -24.90 16.51 52.89
N ILE A 529 -25.17 15.37 53.53
CA ILE A 529 -24.45 14.11 53.29
C ILE A 529 -24.73 13.60 51.87
N TRP A 530 -26.00 13.62 51.43
CA TRP A 530 -26.40 13.23 50.09
C TRP A 530 -25.68 14.08 49.02
N TRP A 531 -25.59 15.40 49.23
CA TRP A 531 -24.80 16.28 48.35
C TRP A 531 -23.31 15.97 48.38
N GLY A 532 -22.75 15.62 49.54
CA GLY A 532 -21.36 15.15 49.62
C GLY A 532 -21.11 13.89 48.79
N ASP A 533 -22.03 12.91 48.87
CA ASP A 533 -21.96 11.70 48.06
C ASP A 533 -22.17 12.00 46.57
N TRP A 534 -23.06 12.95 46.22
CA TRP A 534 -23.25 13.45 44.85
C TRP A 534 -21.95 13.98 44.23
N TYR A 535 -21.24 14.88 44.93
CA TYR A 535 -19.98 15.43 44.44
C TYR A 535 -18.91 14.36 44.26
N ARG A 536 -18.82 13.41 45.21
CA ARG A 536 -17.88 12.28 45.13
C ARG A 536 -18.18 11.39 43.91
N VAL A 537 -19.45 11.13 43.62
CA VAL A 537 -19.85 10.38 42.43
C VAL A 537 -19.56 11.17 41.15
N GLY A 538 -19.81 12.48 41.15
CA GLY A 538 -19.47 13.37 40.03
C GLY A 538 -17.98 13.42 39.71
N GLU A 539 -17.12 13.54 40.73
CA GLU A 539 -15.66 13.49 40.56
C GLU A 539 -15.19 12.14 39.98
N GLY A 540 -15.80 11.04 40.41
CA GLY A 540 -15.53 9.70 39.86
C GLY A 540 -15.95 9.56 38.39
N LEU A 541 -16.99 10.26 37.95
CA LEU A 541 -17.50 10.16 36.58
C LEU A 541 -16.48 10.64 35.54
N GLU A 542 -15.78 11.75 35.80
CA GLU A 542 -14.78 12.29 34.86
C GLU A 542 -13.63 11.31 34.63
N ARG A 543 -13.12 10.70 35.70
CA ARG A 543 -12.09 9.65 35.63
C ARG A 543 -12.57 8.43 34.85
N ASP A 544 -13.79 7.97 35.12
CA ASP A 544 -14.34 6.78 34.46
C ASP A 544 -14.59 7.04 32.97
N LEU A 545 -15.09 8.23 32.60
CA LEU A 545 -15.27 8.64 31.21
C LEU A 545 -13.94 8.78 30.47
N SER A 546 -12.95 9.41 31.08
CA SER A 546 -11.61 9.56 30.49
C SER A 546 -10.96 8.21 30.22
N THR A 547 -10.97 7.30 31.20
CA THR A 547 -10.41 5.95 31.06
C THR A 547 -11.18 5.08 30.06
N THR A 548 -12.51 5.22 30.00
CA THR A 548 -13.35 4.49 29.05
C THR A 548 -13.15 5.01 27.62
N LEU A 549 -13.02 6.33 27.45
CA LEU A 549 -12.73 6.94 26.16
C LEU A 549 -11.33 6.56 25.65
N ASP A 550 -10.30 6.65 26.49
CA ASP A 550 -8.94 6.22 26.11
C ASP A 550 -8.91 4.76 25.67
N ARG A 551 -9.62 3.89 26.41
CA ARG A 551 -9.79 2.48 26.03
C ARG A 551 -10.50 2.33 24.69
N ALA A 552 -11.64 2.99 24.50
CA ALA A 552 -12.41 2.91 23.25
C ALA A 552 -11.58 3.41 22.04
N LEU A 553 -10.84 4.49 22.20
CA LEU A 553 -9.97 5.02 21.16
C LEU A 553 -8.86 4.03 20.78
N LYS A 554 -8.18 3.43 21.76
CA LYS A 554 -7.07 2.48 21.52
C LYS A 554 -7.53 1.11 21.03
N GLU A 555 -8.58 0.57 21.65
CA GLU A 555 -9.00 -0.82 21.44
C GLU A 555 -10.05 -0.97 20.34
N GLN A 556 -10.79 0.09 19.99
CA GLN A 556 -11.86 0.02 19.00
C GLN A 556 -11.55 0.89 17.78
N VAL A 557 -11.14 2.14 17.97
CA VAL A 557 -10.95 3.08 16.84
C VAL A 557 -9.62 2.84 16.11
N THR A 558 -8.50 2.72 16.83
CA THR A 558 -7.16 2.69 16.21
C THR A 558 -6.52 1.31 16.15
N ILE A 559 -7.08 0.28 16.80
CA ILE A 559 -6.49 -1.06 16.87
C ILE A 559 -6.15 -1.64 15.48
N LEU A 560 -7.02 -1.41 14.49
CA LEU A 560 -6.87 -1.95 13.15
C LEU A 560 -5.72 -1.26 12.42
N SER A 561 -5.72 0.08 12.35
CA SER A 561 -4.62 0.84 11.72
C SER A 561 -3.30 0.61 12.42
N ARG A 562 -3.29 0.54 13.75
CA ARG A 562 -2.08 0.24 14.50
C ARG A 562 -1.52 -1.14 14.14
N THR A 563 -2.36 -2.17 14.15
CA THR A 563 -1.96 -3.55 13.78
C THR A 563 -1.48 -3.61 12.34
N ALA A 564 -2.14 -2.89 11.42
CA ALA A 564 -1.75 -2.79 10.02
C ALA A 564 -0.38 -2.12 9.87
N CYS A 565 -0.17 -0.94 10.46
CA CYS A 565 1.10 -0.21 10.41
C CYS A 565 2.25 -1.01 11.03
N GLU A 566 2.04 -1.65 12.19
CA GLU A 566 3.04 -2.50 12.85
C GLU A 566 3.43 -3.68 11.93
N SER A 567 2.45 -4.46 11.47
CA SER A 567 2.70 -5.64 10.63
C SER A 567 3.29 -5.29 9.26
N LEU A 568 2.81 -4.22 8.61
CA LEU A 568 3.35 -3.75 7.34
C LEU A 568 4.77 -3.21 7.50
N SER A 569 5.09 -2.56 8.62
CA SER A 569 6.46 -2.12 8.90
C SER A 569 7.42 -3.29 9.12
N GLU A 570 6.96 -4.38 9.73
CA GLU A 570 7.73 -5.63 9.85
C GLU A 570 7.97 -6.29 8.48
N ILE A 571 6.93 -6.33 7.63
CA ILE A 571 7.04 -6.82 6.25
C ILE A 571 8.01 -5.94 5.45
N ALA A 572 7.92 -4.61 5.57
CA ALA A 572 8.83 -3.66 4.92
C ALA A 572 10.27 -3.93 5.32
N ALA A 573 10.55 -4.01 6.62
CA ALA A 573 11.91 -4.26 7.14
C ALA A 573 12.47 -5.59 6.63
N LYS A 574 11.65 -6.64 6.59
CA LYS A 574 12.03 -7.94 6.03
C LYS A 574 12.32 -7.85 4.53
N THR A 575 11.47 -7.17 3.77
CA THR A 575 11.64 -7.00 2.32
C THR A 575 12.88 -6.17 1.99
N THR A 576 13.17 -5.10 2.74
CA THR A 576 14.41 -4.31 2.60
C THR A 576 15.65 -5.19 2.85
N TRP A 577 15.61 -6.03 3.89
CA TRP A 577 16.71 -6.96 4.18
C TRP A 577 16.91 -7.98 3.06
N ASP A 578 15.82 -8.57 2.54
CA ASP A 578 15.88 -9.49 1.40
C ASP A 578 16.45 -8.81 0.15
N ILE A 579 16.06 -7.55 -0.14
CA ILE A 579 16.57 -6.77 -1.27
C ILE A 579 18.08 -6.55 -1.13
N GLU A 580 18.57 -6.15 0.05
CA GLU A 580 20.00 -5.92 0.24
C GLU A 580 20.80 -7.22 0.11
N GLN A 581 20.28 -8.33 0.65
CA GLN A 581 20.88 -9.65 0.44
C GLN A 581 21.01 -9.98 -1.06
N TYR A 582 19.94 -9.77 -1.85
CA TYR A 582 19.98 -10.03 -3.28
C TYR A 582 20.92 -9.07 -4.03
N LYS A 583 20.99 -7.80 -3.62
CA LYS A 583 21.95 -6.84 -4.17
C LYS A 583 23.39 -7.30 -3.91
N ASP A 584 23.70 -7.78 -2.72
CA ASP A 584 25.05 -8.25 -2.39
C ASP A 584 25.41 -9.56 -3.11
N GLU A 585 24.46 -10.50 -3.21
CA GLU A 585 24.61 -11.71 -4.04
C GLU A 585 24.89 -11.32 -5.51
N LEU A 586 24.15 -10.34 -6.06
CA LEU A 586 24.33 -9.85 -7.43
C LEU A 586 25.68 -9.13 -7.63
N LYS A 587 26.09 -8.26 -6.70
CA LYS A 587 27.40 -7.58 -6.73
C LYS A 587 28.54 -8.60 -6.69
N SER A 588 28.42 -9.63 -5.86
CA SER A 588 29.41 -10.73 -5.80
C SER A 588 29.52 -11.43 -7.16
N ILE A 589 28.39 -11.82 -7.75
CA ILE A 589 28.32 -12.49 -9.05
C ILE A 589 28.94 -11.60 -10.16
N GLN A 590 28.63 -10.31 -10.17
CA GLN A 590 29.21 -9.35 -11.12
C GLN A 590 30.72 -9.20 -10.93
N SER A 591 31.20 -9.14 -9.67
CA SER A 591 32.63 -9.03 -9.38
C SER A 591 33.42 -10.26 -9.82
N ASP A 592 32.84 -11.45 -9.69
CA ASP A 592 33.46 -12.70 -10.13
C ASP A 592 33.55 -12.76 -11.66
N LEU A 593 32.53 -12.23 -12.36
CA LEU A 593 32.57 -12.07 -13.81
C LEU A 593 33.68 -11.09 -14.24
N GLU A 594 33.77 -9.91 -13.61
CA GLU A 594 34.80 -8.92 -13.97
C GLU A 594 36.22 -9.41 -13.67
N LYS A 595 36.43 -10.12 -12.56
CA LYS A 595 37.72 -10.79 -12.27
C LYS A 595 38.06 -11.80 -13.36
N SER A 596 37.09 -12.62 -13.76
CA SER A 596 37.30 -13.61 -14.81
C SER A 596 37.65 -12.98 -16.16
N LYS A 597 37.17 -11.76 -16.47
CA LYS A 597 37.58 -11.01 -17.67
C LYS A 597 38.99 -10.43 -17.55
N SER A 598 39.52 -10.23 -16.34
CA SER A 598 40.86 -9.64 -16.14
C SER A 598 41.99 -10.67 -16.14
N GLU A 599 41.65 -11.93 -15.84
CA GLU A 599 42.51 -13.11 -16.01
C GLU A 599 42.53 -13.57 -17.47
#